data_AF-A0A6H1P7Y2-F1
#
_entry.id   AF-A0A6H1P7Y2-F1
#
_cell.length_a   1.000
_cell.length_b   1.000
_cell.length_c   1.000
_cell.angle_alpha   90.00
_cell.angle_beta   90.00
_cell.angle_gamma   90.00
#
_symmetry.space_group_name_H-M   'P 1'
#
loop_
_entity.id
_entity.type
_entity.pdbx_description
1 polymer ?
#
loop_
_entity_poly.entity_id
_entity_poly.type
_entity_poly.pdbx_seq_one_letter_code
_entity_poly.pdbx_strand_id
1 'polypeptide(L)' 'MKQQKTIMKKSLAEQLIDKGHNFIGCEVNRRDKKMLVYKFVKTTELMEDLTRLTTAQ' A
#
# COMPACT_ATOMS: atom_id res chain seq x y z
N MET A 1 18.75 0.46 -4.61
CA MET A 1 17.80 0.40 -3.47
C MET A 1 16.39 0.38 -4.03
N LYS A 2 15.62 -0.70 -3.88
CA LYS A 2 14.24 -0.76 -4.39
C LYS A 2 13.37 0.19 -3.56
N GLN A 3 12.79 1.22 -4.19
CA GLN A 3 11.89 2.14 -3.49
C GLN A 3 10.65 1.35 -3.03
N GLN A 4 10.27 1.52 -1.76
CA GLN A 4 9.09 0.88 -1.17
C GLN A 4 8.03 1.93 -0.87
N LYS A 5 6.76 1.56 -1.02
CA LYS A 5 5.63 2.40 -0.65
C LYS A 5 4.86 1.73 0.49
N THR A 6 4.58 2.50 1.53
CA THR A 6 3.78 2.08 2.68
C THR A 6 2.36 2.59 2.56
N ILE A 7 1.39 1.72 2.82
CA ILE A 7 -0.03 1.98 2.82
C ILE A 7 -0.57 1.58 4.19
N MET A 8 -1.19 2.52 4.91
CA MET A 8 -1.76 2.22 6.24
C MET A 8 -3.26 1.87 6.18
N LYS A 9 -3.89 2.13 5.04
CA LYS A 9 -5.32 1.91 4.84
C LYS A 9 -5.55 0.49 4.36
N LYS A 10 -6.15 -0.36 5.21
CA LYS A 10 -6.40 -1.78 4.93
C LYS A 10 -7.18 -1.98 3.62
N SER A 11 -8.31 -1.31 3.45
CA SER A 11 -9.14 -1.43 2.23
C SER A 11 -8.39 -1.04 0.96
N LEU A 12 -7.49 -0.04 1.02
CA LEU A 12 -6.66 0.34 -0.12
C LEU A 12 -5.60 -0.73 -0.42
N ALA A 13 -4.98 -1.29 0.62
CA ALA A 13 -4.01 -2.37 0.46
C ALA A 13 -4.64 -3.64 -0.13
N GLU A 14 -5.84 -4.01 0.32
CA GLU A 14 -6.59 -5.14 -0.24
C GLU A 14 -6.88 -4.95 -1.74
N GLN A 15 -7.34 -3.76 -2.15
CA GLN A 15 -7.56 -3.44 -3.57
C GLN A 15 -6.28 -3.52 -4.41
N LEU A 16 -5.14 -3.09 -3.85
CA LEU A 16 -3.86 -3.17 -4.56
C LEU A 16 -3.35 -4.60 -4.69
N ILE A 17 -3.57 -5.44 -3.66
CA ILE A 17 -3.26 -6.87 -3.69
C ILE A 17 -4.13 -7.57 -4.73
N ASP A 18 -5.43 -7.26 -4.77
CA ASP A 18 -6.38 -7.82 -5.74
C ASP A 18 -6.01 -7.45 -7.20
N LYS A 19 -5.52 -6.23 -7.41
CA LYS A 19 -4.96 -5.77 -8.69
C LYS A 19 -3.65 -6.44 -9.10
N GLY A 20 -3.04 -7.26 -8.24
CA GLY A 20 -1.79 -7.97 -8.53
C GLY A 20 -0.53 -7.12 -8.31
N HIS A 21 -0.61 -6.02 -7.56
CA HIS A 21 0.58 -5.24 -7.23
C HIS A 21 1.55 -6.02 -6.35
N ASN A 22 2.84 -5.71 -6.48
CA ASN A 22 3.92 -6.40 -5.77
C ASN A 22 3.91 -6.08 -4.27
N PHE A 23 3.12 -6.85 -3.51
CA PHE A 23 3.06 -6.80 -2.06
C PHE A 23 4.29 -7.45 -1.43
N ILE A 24 4.94 -6.72 -0.52
CA ILE A 24 6.16 -7.18 0.18
C ILE A 24 5.79 -7.82 1.52
N GLY A 25 4.80 -7.26 2.22
CA GLY A 25 4.41 -7.71 3.55
C GLY A 25 3.72 -6.62 4.36
N CYS A 26 3.25 -6.97 5.56
CA CYS A 26 2.68 -6.04 6.52
C CYS A 26 3.56 -5.92 7.76
N GLU A 27 3.59 -4.73 8.35
CA GLU A 27 4.23 -4.44 9.63
C GLU A 27 3.24 -3.78 10.57
N VAL A 28 3.42 -4.01 11.87
CA VAL A 28 2.68 -3.25 12.88
C VAL A 28 3.26 -1.83 12.95
N ASN A 29 2.41 -0.82 12.93
CA ASN A 29 2.85 0.56 13.07
C ASN A 29 3.46 0.76 14.48
N ARG A 30 4.72 1.18 14.54
CA ARG A 30 5.44 1.40 15.81
C ARG A 30 4.79 2.47 16.70
N ARG A 31 4.11 3.46 16.11
CA ARG A 31 3.39 4.50 16.87
C ARG A 31 2.00 4.05 17.31
N ASP A 32 1.32 3.27 16.48
CA ASP A 32 -0.02 2.77 16.78
C ASP A 32 -0.07 1.26 16.58
N LYS A 33 0.03 0.52 17.68
CA LYS A 33 0.08 -0.95 17.64
C LYS A 33 -1.20 -1.60 17.11
N LYS A 34 -2.30 -0.84 16.96
CA LYS A 34 -3.55 -1.34 16.36
C LYS A 34 -3.59 -1.17 14.85
N MET A 35 -2.64 -0.45 14.26
CA MET A 35 -2.61 -0.15 12.83
C MET A 35 -1.56 -1.00 12.11
N LEU A 36 -1.96 -1.57 10.98
CA LEU A 36 -1.07 -2.33 10.10
C LEU A 36 -0.62 -1.47 8.92
N VAL A 37 0.66 -1.53 8.62
CA VAL A 37 1.32 -0.85 7.50
C VAL A 37 1.67 -1.89 6.45
N TYR A 38 1.04 -1.80 5.29
CA TYR A 38 1.24 -2.66 4.15
C TYR A 38 2.34 -2.09 3.26
N LYS A 39 3.36 -2.87 2.95
CA LYS A 39 4.50 -2.49 2.12
C LYS A 39 4.34 -3.05 0.72
N PHE A 40 4.52 -2.20 -0.28
CA PHE A 40 4.50 -2.56 -1.69
C PHE A 40 5.80 -2.10 -2.36
N VAL A 41 6.21 -2.81 -3.41
CA VAL A 41 7.28 -2.33 -4.29
C VAL A 41 6.76 -1.13 -5.05
N LYS A 42 7.48 -0.01 -4.97
CA LYS A 42 7.08 1.19 -5.70
C LYS A 42 7.31 0.98 -7.19
N THR A 43 6.22 0.86 -7.93
CA THR A 43 6.17 0.86 -9.39
C THR A 43 5.38 2.08 -9.88
N THR A 44 5.51 2.41 -11.15
CA THR A 44 4.75 3.50 -11.77
C THR A 44 3.25 3.21 -11.71
N GLU A 45 2.85 1.99 -12.06
CA GLU A 45 1.46 1.51 -12.02
C GLU A 45 0.85 1.61 -10.62
N LEU A 46 1.62 1.26 -9.58
CA LEU A 46 1.17 1.40 -8.19
C LEU A 46 0.85 2.87 -7.88
N MET A 47 1.66 3.81 -8.34
CA MET A 47 1.43 5.24 -8.08
C MET A 47 0.23 5.78 -8.87
N GLU A 48 0.00 5.30 -10.09
CA GLU A 48 -1.19 5.65 -10.86
C GLU A 48 -2.47 5.11 -10.22
N ASP A 49 -2.48 3.83 -9.84
CA ASP A 49 -3.62 3.23 -9.14
C ASP A 49 -3.86 3.87 -7.78
N LEU A 50 -2.79 4.17 -7.03
CA LEU A 50 -2.91 4.91 -5.77
C LEU A 50 -3.57 6.27 -6.00
N THR A 51 -3.12 7.02 -7.01
CA THR A 51 -3.68 8.33 -7.35
C THR A 51 -5.18 8.18 -7.66
N ARG A 52 -5.54 7.26 -8.56
CA ARG A 52 -6.93 6.99 -8.93
C ARG A 52 -7.81 6.62 -7.73
N LEU A 53 -7.32 5.74 -6.86
CA LEU A 53 -8.06 5.26 -5.69
C LEU A 53 -8.14 6.29 -4.55
N THR A 54 -7.19 7.22 -4.46
CA THR A 54 -7.25 8.32 -3.47
C THR A 54 -8.08 9.51 -3.94
N THR A 55 -8.17 9.78 -5.24
CA THR A 55 -8.95 10.90 -5.80
C THR A 55 -10.42 10.55 -6.01
N ALA A 56 -10.77 9.26 -6.07
CA ALA A 56 -12.16 8.79 -6.19
C ALA A 56 -12.96 8.80 -4.87
N GLN A 57 -12.44 9.44 -3.81
CA GLN A 57 -13.10 9.54 -2.50
C GLN A 57 -13.57 10.96 -2.19
#